data_AF-A0A1W9V3G0-F1
#
_entry.id   AF-A0A1W9V3G0-F1
#
_cell.length_a   1.000
_cell.length_b   1.000
_cell.length_c   1.000
_cell.angle_alpha   90.00
_cell.angle_beta   90.00
_cell.angle_gamma   90.00
#
_symmetry.space_group_name_H-M   'P 1'
#
loop_
_entity.id
_entity.type
_entity.pdbx_description
1 polymer ?
#
loop_
_entity_poly.entity_id
_entity_poly.type
_entity_poly.pdbx_seq_one_letter_code
_entity_poly.pdbx_strand_id
1 'polypeptide(L)'
;MKYWWPHTEALYALLLAYEITKDDKYANWYGKMADYTFSHFRDPNPSNGGEWFGYLHRDGTPASPLKGNMWKGPSHIPRSLKKCLDLLEKQ
;
A
#
# COMPACT_ATOMS: atom_id res chain seq x y z
N MET A 1 4.89 14.44 -6.20
CA MET A 1 5.48 13.18 -5.72
C MET A 1 4.41 12.36 -5.02
N LYS A 2 4.50 11.03 -5.09
CA LYS A 2 3.70 10.09 -4.32
C LYS A 2 4.66 9.11 -3.64
N TYR A 3 4.54 8.96 -2.33
CA TYR A 3 5.41 8.09 -1.52
C TYR A 3 4.68 6.79 -1.22
N TRP A 4 5.40 5.67 -1.09
CA TRP A 4 4.78 4.37 -0.79
C TRP A 4 4.09 4.32 0.59
N TRP A 5 4.74 4.89 1.62
CA TRP A 5 4.32 4.68 3.02
C TRP A 5 2.97 5.32 3.38
N PRO A 6 2.58 6.54 2.90
CA PRO A 6 1.26 7.07 3.20
C PRO A 6 0.14 6.19 2.63
N HIS A 7 0.38 5.56 1.48
CA HIS A 7 -0.60 4.66 0.86
C HIS A 7 -0.70 3.35 1.63
N THR A 8 0.41 2.78 2.12
CA THR A 8 0.35 1.60 3.01
C THR A 8 -0.36 1.91 4.33
N GLU A 9 -0.14 3.07 4.93
CA GLU A 9 -0.85 3.44 6.16
C GLU A 9 -2.34 3.70 5.89
N ALA A 10 -2.69 4.31 4.75
CA ALA A 10 -4.07 4.54 4.35
C ALA A 10 -4.83 3.22 4.12
N LEU A 11 -4.20 2.21 3.50
CA LEU A 11 -4.78 0.87 3.35
C LEU A 11 -5.20 0.31 4.71
N TYR A 12 -4.28 0.26 5.66
CA TYR A 12 -4.60 -0.27 6.99
C TYR A 12 -5.64 0.60 7.72
N ALA A 13 -5.50 1.92 7.69
CA ALA A 13 -6.40 2.83 8.39
C ALA A 13 -7.85 2.73 7.87
N LEU A 14 -8.04 2.66 6.54
CA LEU A 14 -9.36 2.54 5.93
C LEU A 14 -10.00 1.20 6.29
N LEU A 15 -9.25 0.11 6.22
CA LEU A 15 -9.77 -1.21 6.56
C LEU A 15 -10.09 -1.33 8.05
N LEU A 16 -9.23 -0.79 8.93
CA LEU A 16 -9.48 -0.74 10.37
C LEU A 16 -10.70 0.12 10.70
N ALA A 17 -10.86 1.27 10.03
CA ALA A 17 -12.01 2.14 10.22
C ALA A 17 -13.32 1.44 9.82
N TYR A 18 -13.31 0.72 8.69
CA TYR A 18 -14.44 -0.13 8.31
C TYR A 18 -14.71 -1.18 9.39
N GLU A 19 -13.68 -1.87 9.89
CA GLU A 19 -13.87 -2.90 10.91
C GLU A 19 -14.51 -2.37 12.21
N ILE A 20 -14.09 -1.19 12.67
CA ILE A 20 -14.60 -0.58 13.91
C ILE A 20 -16.01 0.00 13.73
N THR A 21 -16.29 0.61 12.58
CA THR A 21 -17.52 1.42 12.39
C THR A 21 -18.60 0.74 11.57
N LYS A 22 -18.21 -0.25 10.74
CA LYS A 22 -19.02 -0.88 9.69
C LYS A 22 -19.66 0.12 8.71
N ASP A 23 -19.06 1.30 8.55
CA ASP A 23 -19.49 2.31 7.56
C ASP A 23 -18.85 2.02 6.20
N ASP A 24 -19.68 1.65 5.22
CA ASP A 24 -19.27 1.25 3.87
C ASP A 24 -18.44 2.31 3.13
N LYS A 25 -18.48 3.58 3.53
CA LYS A 25 -17.61 4.60 2.94
C LYS A 25 -16.13 4.21 3.06
N TYR A 26 -15.74 3.57 4.17
CA TYR A 26 -14.36 3.16 4.40
C TYR A 26 -13.95 1.96 3.55
N ALA A 27 -14.83 0.98 3.37
CA ALA A 27 -14.60 -0.13 2.45
C ALA A 27 -14.49 0.35 0.99
N ASN A 28 -15.37 1.28 0.58
CA ASN A 28 -15.33 1.88 -0.74
C ASN A 28 -14.03 2.66 -0.99
N TRP A 29 -13.57 3.43 0.00
CA TRP A 29 -12.27 4.12 -0.09
C TRP A 29 -11.09 3.15 -0.04
N TYR A 30 -11.18 2.07 0.75
CA TYR A 30 -10.16 1.02 0.78
C TYR A 30 -9.96 0.42 -0.61
N GLY A 31 -11.04 0.06 -1.31
CA GLY A 31 -10.98 -0.45 -2.69
C GLY A 31 -10.23 0.50 -3.62
N LYS A 32 -10.61 1.78 -3.66
CA LYS A 32 -9.92 2.80 -4.47
C LYS A 32 -8.43 2.94 -4.12
N MET A 33 -8.11 2.90 -2.82
CA MET A 33 -6.74 3.00 -2.33
C MET A 33 -5.93 1.76 -2.71
N ALA A 34 -6.51 0.57 -2.58
CA ALA A 34 -5.90 -0.69 -2.97
C ALA A 34 -5.62 -0.71 -4.47
N ASP A 35 -6.61 -0.40 -5.30
CA ASP A 35 -6.46 -0.36 -6.75
C ASP A 35 -5.30 0.53 -7.17
N TYR A 36 -5.25 1.77 -6.67
CA TYR A 36 -4.14 2.69 -6.96
C TYR A 36 -2.80 2.15 -6.45
N THR A 37 -2.77 1.68 -5.20
CA THR A 37 -1.52 1.29 -4.55
C THR A 37 -0.88 0.08 -5.22
N PHE A 38 -1.67 -0.99 -5.45
CA PHE A 38 -1.18 -2.22 -6.06
C PHE A 38 -0.84 -2.06 -7.54
N SER A 39 -1.53 -1.19 -8.28
CA SER A 39 -1.24 -0.96 -9.71
C SER A 39 -0.03 -0.06 -9.97
N HIS A 40 0.29 0.88 -9.05
CA HIS A 40 1.36 1.86 -9.30
C HIS A 40 2.65 1.61 -8.51
N PHE A 41 2.55 1.11 -7.26
CA PHE A 41 3.74 0.92 -6.43
C PHE A 41 4.37 -0.46 -6.58
N ARG A 42 3.58 -1.53 -6.76
CA ARG A 42 4.12 -2.89 -6.91
C ARG A 42 4.97 -2.97 -8.17
N ASP A 43 6.17 -3.56 -8.06
CA ASP A 43 6.95 -3.87 -9.26
C ASP A 43 6.22 -4.93 -10.10
N PRO A 44 5.86 -4.64 -11.37
CA PRO A 44 5.25 -5.64 -12.22
C PRO A 44 6.26 -6.68 -12.74
N ASN A 45 7.58 -6.41 -12.67
CA ASN A 45 8.58 -7.32 -13.21
C ASN A 45 8.89 -8.47 -12.23
N PRO A 46 8.51 -9.73 -12.55
CA PRO A 46 8.76 -10.86 -11.67
C PRO A 46 10.24 -11.18 -11.51
N SER A 47 11.11 -10.79 -12.47
CA SER A 47 12.55 -11.00 -12.40
C SER A 47 13.25 -10.10 -11.36
N ASN A 48 12.59 -9.05 -10.86
CA ASN A 48 13.16 -8.09 -9.91
C ASN A 48 13.04 -8.54 -8.44
N GLY A 49 12.54 -9.75 -8.17
CA GLY A 49 12.36 -10.25 -6.80
C GLY A 49 11.14 -9.65 -6.06
N GLY A 50 10.28 -8.93 -6.79
CA GLY A 50 9.04 -8.33 -6.26
C GLY A 50 9.25 -6.98 -5.57
N GLU A 51 8.51 -6.77 -4.48
CA GLU A 51 8.51 -5.53 -3.70
C GLU A 51 7.94 -4.32 -4.47
N TRP A 52 7.90 -3.14 -3.85
CA TRP A 52 7.25 -1.93 -4.32
C TRP A 52 8.27 -0.79 -4.52
N PHE A 53 8.09 0.01 -5.58
CA PHE A 53 8.78 1.29 -5.69
C PHE A 53 8.52 2.16 -4.47
N GLY A 54 9.54 2.89 -4.00
CA GLY A 54 9.34 3.86 -2.92
C GLY A 54 8.68 5.15 -3.38
N TYR A 55 9.03 5.63 -4.57
CA TYR A 55 8.75 7.00 -4.97
C TYR A 55 8.22 7.02 -6.39
N LEU A 56 7.09 7.67 -6.57
CA LEU A 56 6.50 7.93 -7.88
C LEU A 56 6.42 9.44 -8.14
N HIS A 57 6.48 9.79 -9.42
CA HIS A 57 6.08 11.11 -9.90
C HIS A 57 4.58 11.34 -9.66
N ARG A 58 4.11 12.57 -9.91
CA ARG A 58 2.70 12.94 -9.65
C ARG A 58 1.72 12.12 -10.50
N ASP A 59 2.12 11.80 -11.73
CA ASP A 59 1.39 10.98 -12.69
C ASP A 59 1.40 9.48 -12.37
N GLY A 60 2.15 9.06 -11.34
CA GLY A 60 2.23 7.67 -10.92
C GLY A 60 3.35 6.86 -11.57
N THR A 61 4.19 7.47 -12.43
CA THR A 61 5.36 6.77 -12.98
C THR A 61 6.48 6.61 -11.93
N PRO A 62 7.27 5.52 -11.94
CA PRO A 62 8.37 5.33 -10.99
C PRO A 62 9.42 6.44 -11.10
N ALA A 63 9.69 7.13 -9.99
CA ALA A 63 10.73 8.16 -9.92
C ALA A 63 12.10 7.56 -9.55
N SER A 64 12.14 6.34 -9.03
CA SER A 64 13.36 5.61 -8.71
C SER A 64 13.11 4.10 -8.76
N PRO A 65 14.04 3.30 -9.33
CA PRO A 65 13.91 1.84 -9.34
C PRO A 65 14.25 1.19 -7.99
N LEU A 66 14.79 1.95 -7.03
CA LEU A 66 15.26 1.43 -5.75
C LEU A 66 14.10 0.83 -4.92
N LYS A 67 14.32 -0.39 -4.40
CA LYS A 67 13.40 -1.07 -3.46
C LYS A 67 13.70 -0.79 -1.99
N GLY A 68 14.89 -0.26 -1.70
CA GLY A 68 15.28 0.16 -0.37
C GLY A 68 16.30 1.28 -0.41
N ASN A 69 16.33 2.09 0.65
CA ASN A 69 17.31 3.14 0.88
C ASN A 69 17.30 3.51 2.38
N MET A 70 17.94 4.63 2.76
CA MET A 70 17.98 5.10 4.16
C MET A 70 16.60 5.29 4.81
N TRP A 71 15.54 5.46 4.02
CA TRP A 71 14.18 5.75 4.47
C TRP A 71 13.16 4.65 4.12
N LYS A 72 13.53 3.72 3.24
CA LYS A 72 12.69 2.59 2.82
C LYS A 72 13.38 1.27 3.16
N GLY A 73 12.76 0.53 4.08
CA GLY A 73 13.16 -0.82 4.45
C GLY A 73 11.93 -1.71 4.71
N PRO A 74 12.15 -2.93 5.19
CA PRO A 74 11.09 -3.93 5.43
C PRO A 74 10.29 -3.59 6.71
N SER A 75 9.58 -2.47 6.69
CA SER A 75 8.77 -1.98 7.82
C SER A 75 7.34 -1.68 7.37
N HIS A 76 7.10 -0.53 6.72
CA HIS A 76 5.75 -0.07 6.36
C HIS A 76 4.94 -1.08 5.53
N ILE A 77 5.53 -1.62 4.45
CA ILE A 77 4.84 -2.54 3.54
C ILE A 77 4.48 -3.87 4.22
N PRO A 78 5.44 -4.68 4.73
CA PRO A 78 5.10 -5.96 5.34
C PRO A 78 4.18 -5.80 6.54
N ARG A 79 4.39 -4.77 7.38
CA ARG A 79 3.51 -4.48 8.51
C ARG A 79 2.08 -4.18 8.08
N SER A 80 1.89 -3.27 7.13
CA SER A 80 0.55 -2.89 6.67
C SER A 80 -0.17 -4.07 6.03
N LEU A 81 0.49 -4.82 5.14
CA LEU A 81 -0.10 -5.98 4.48
C LEU A 81 -0.49 -7.07 5.49
N LYS A 82 0.39 -7.39 6.45
CA LYS A 82 0.07 -8.35 7.52
C LYS A 82 -1.14 -7.90 8.35
N LYS A 83 -1.16 -6.63 8.76
CA LYS A 83 -2.29 -6.09 9.53
C LYS A 83 -3.60 -6.06 8.74
N CYS A 84 -3.54 -5.77 7.44
CA CYS A 84 -4.73 -5.84 6.59
C CYS A 84 -5.24 -7.29 6.48
N LEU A 85 -4.34 -8.24 6.25
CA LEU A 85 -4.68 -9.66 6.20
C LEU A 85 -5.34 -10.12 7.51
N ASP A 86 -4.78 -9.74 8.66
CA ASP A 86 -5.32 -10.08 9.98
C ASP A 86 -6.72 -9.51 10.25
N LEU A 87 -7.10 -8.41 9.58
CA LEU A 87 -8.46 -7.86 9.64
C LEU A 87 -9.40 -8.60 8.69
N LEU A 88 -8.95 -8.94 7.48
CA LEU A 88 -9.75 -9.65 6.50
C LEU A 88 -10.05 -11.09 6.92
N GLU A 89 -9.11 -11.77 7.59
CA GLU A 89 -9.31 -13.15 8.10
C GLU A 89 -10.28 -13.23 9.29
N LYS A 90 -10.63 -12.11 9.91
CA LYS A 90 -11.62 -12.04 11.00
C LYS A 90 -13.06 -11.89 10.52
N GLN A 91 -13.26 -11.53 9.25
CA GLN A 91 -14.58 -11.37 8.63
C GLN A 91 -15.15 -12.74 8.30
#